data_AF-A0A3Q2E413-F1
#
_entry.id   AF-A0A3Q2E413-F1
#
_cell.length_a   1.000
_cell.length_b   1.000
_cell.length_c   1.000
_cell.angle_alpha   90.00
_cell.angle_beta   90.00
_cell.angle_gamma   90.00
#
_symmetry.space_group_name_H-M   'P 1'
#
loop_
_entity.id
_entity.type
_entity.pdbx_description
1 polymer ?
#
loop_
_entity_poly.entity_id
_entity_poly.type
_entity_poly.pdbx_seq_one_letter_code
_entity_poly.pdbx_strand_id
1 'polypeptide(L)'
;MSKIGGLLRRTFGVVREHVGTDHLGNRYYLIPEQKTWTGRHVRAKRIVEAANPAEHEYMEGSIPMEWEAWVRGRRKEPPSIEELMLNESQREKIKLKAIEVEEKDLALQAKEYEEGLVATPTRTVAKGHASTAIFGKEELSQEPTSTANKFQPGSWMPTSKK
;
A
#
# COMPACT_ATOMS: atom_id res chain seq x y z
N MET A 1 25.36 -6.21 33.42
CA MET A 1 24.66 -4.90 33.52
C MET A 1 25.69 -3.79 33.49
N SER A 2 25.97 -3.24 32.31
CA SER A 2 27.16 -2.45 32.03
C SER A 2 27.12 -1.07 32.71
N LYS A 3 27.94 -0.86 33.75
CA LYS A 3 28.00 0.39 34.55
C LYS A 3 28.41 1.61 33.71
N ILE A 4 29.08 1.38 32.58
CA ILE A 4 29.61 2.41 31.68
C ILE A 4 28.48 3.16 30.95
N GLY A 5 27.38 2.47 30.61
CA GLY A 5 26.24 3.12 29.95
C GLY A 5 25.52 4.13 30.84
N GLY A 6 25.53 3.93 32.16
CA GLY A 6 24.89 4.84 33.12
C GLY A 6 25.59 6.20 33.24
N LEU A 7 26.93 6.22 33.11
CA LEU A 7 27.74 7.45 33.13
C LEU A 7 27.50 8.30 31.88
N LEU A 8 27.47 7.68 30.69
CA LEU A 8 27.21 8.37 29.43
C LEU A 8 25.80 8.97 29.35
N ARG A 9 24.79 8.28 29.90
CA ARG A 9 23.40 8.81 30.01
C ARG A 9 23.29 10.07 30.85
N ARG A 10 24.20 10.26 31.82
CA ARG A 10 24.17 11.38 32.76
C ARG A 10 24.88 12.62 32.22
N THR A 11 25.87 12.45 31.33
CA THR A 11 26.71 13.55 30.83
C THR A 11 26.42 13.97 29.39
N PHE A 12 26.00 13.06 28.49
CA PHE A 12 25.89 13.34 27.04
C PHE A 12 24.46 13.35 26.48
N GLY A 13 23.44 13.42 27.32
CA GLY A 13 22.05 13.40 26.85
C GLY A 13 21.61 11.99 26.39
N VAL A 14 20.48 11.94 25.68
CA VAL A 14 19.72 10.72 25.38
C VAL A 14 20.58 9.69 24.63
N VAL A 15 21.08 8.66 25.34
CA VAL A 15 21.84 7.56 24.73
C VAL A 15 20.91 6.67 23.92
N ARG A 16 21.27 6.46 22.65
CA ARG A 16 20.61 5.56 21.69
C ARG A 16 21.40 4.26 21.61
N GLU A 17 20.72 3.12 21.65
CA GLU A 17 21.30 1.79 21.46
C GLU A 17 21.01 1.30 20.05
N HIS A 18 22.05 0.94 19.28
CA HIS A 18 21.88 0.37 17.95
C HIS A 18 21.37 -1.07 18.06
N VAL A 19 20.23 -1.35 17.42
CA VAL A 19 19.57 -2.65 17.49
C VAL A 19 19.88 -3.49 16.26
N GLY A 20 19.84 -2.89 15.08
CA GLY A 20 20.07 -3.62 13.84
C GLY A 20 19.95 -2.75 12.60
N THR A 21 20.29 -3.37 11.47
CA THR A 21 20.23 -2.76 10.15
C THR A 21 19.40 -3.63 9.24
N ASP A 22 18.64 -3.00 8.36
CA ASP A 22 17.83 -3.67 7.37
C ASP A 22 18.58 -3.88 6.03
N HIS A 23 18.04 -4.71 5.14
CA HIS A 23 18.53 -4.94 3.78
C HIS A 23 18.59 -3.66 2.94
N LEU A 24 17.72 -2.67 3.22
CA LEU A 24 17.75 -1.34 2.59
C LEU A 24 18.81 -0.40 3.18
N GLY A 25 19.56 -0.84 4.20
CA GLY A 25 20.58 -0.03 4.88
C GLY A 25 20.04 0.91 5.95
N ASN A 26 18.74 0.86 6.26
CA ASN A 26 18.14 1.62 7.35
C ASN A 26 18.67 1.14 8.70
N ARG A 27 18.97 2.07 9.62
CA ARG A 27 19.50 1.74 10.96
C ARG A 27 18.45 2.00 12.03
N TYR A 28 18.33 1.04 12.94
CA TYR A 28 17.29 1.05 13.98
C TYR A 28 17.93 1.22 15.35
N TYR A 29 17.36 2.14 16.13
CA TYR A 29 17.85 2.44 17.47
C TYR A 29 16.73 2.36 18.52
N LEU A 30 17.11 1.87 19.70
CA LEU A 30 16.29 1.88 20.90
C LEU A 30 16.80 2.96 21.84
N ILE A 31 15.93 3.90 22.20
CA ILE A 31 16.15 4.83 23.29
C ILE A 31 15.47 4.22 24.51
N PRO A 32 16.22 3.74 25.52
CA PRO A 32 15.62 3.23 26.74
C PRO A 32 15.15 4.38 27.65
N GLU A 33 14.33 4.02 28.63
CA GLU A 33 13.83 4.97 29.62
C GLU A 33 14.97 5.61 30.39
N GLN A 34 14.99 6.94 30.44
CA GLN A 34 16.02 7.67 31.16
C GLN A 34 15.48 8.98 31.74
N LYS A 35 16.09 9.40 32.84
CA LYS A 35 15.85 10.69 33.46
C LYS A 35 16.85 11.68 32.88
N THR A 36 16.34 12.72 32.23
CA THR A 36 17.17 13.85 31.81
C THR A 36 17.75 14.58 33.03
N TRP A 37 18.82 15.35 32.82
CA TRP A 37 19.40 16.19 33.88
C TRP A 37 18.37 17.15 34.50
N THR A 38 17.39 17.60 33.72
CA THR A 38 16.27 18.45 34.15
C THR A 38 15.16 17.70 34.88
N GLY A 39 15.35 16.42 35.20
CA GLY A 39 14.38 15.59 35.94
C GLY A 39 13.18 15.10 35.11
N ARG A 40 13.09 15.44 33.81
CA ARG A 40 12.04 14.93 32.93
C ARG A 40 12.28 13.45 32.62
N HIS A 41 11.22 12.66 32.74
CA HIS A 41 11.24 11.23 32.41
C HIS A 41 11.01 11.07 30.90
N VAL A 42 11.99 10.54 30.19
CA VAL A 42 11.87 10.21 28.77
C VAL A 42 11.46 8.74 28.69
N ARG A 43 10.30 8.48 28.09
CA ARG A 43 9.80 7.13 27.82
C ARG A 43 10.68 6.44 26.78
N ALA A 44 10.68 5.11 26.80
CA ALA A 44 11.38 4.35 25.78
C ALA A 44 10.80 4.69 24.40
N LYS A 45 11.67 4.98 23.43
CA LYS A 45 11.30 5.29 22.05
C LYS A 45 12.13 4.46 21.10
N ARG A 46 11.51 4.03 20.01
CA ARG A 46 12.19 3.36 18.90
C ARG A 46 12.28 4.36 17.76
N ILE A 47 13.45 4.46 17.14
CA ILE A 47 13.70 5.40 16.05
C ILE A 47 14.38 4.70 14.89
N VAL A 48 14.17 5.25 13.70
CA VAL A 48 14.78 4.82 12.45
C VAL A 48 15.62 5.96 11.93
N GLU A 49 16.84 5.66 11.54
CA GLU A 49 17.66 6.53 10.71
C GLU A 49 17.65 5.94 9.30
N ALA A 50 17.06 6.68 8.36
CA ALA A 50 17.01 6.27 6.96
C ALA A 50 18.43 6.19 6.39
N ALA A 51 18.66 5.22 5.50
CA ALA A 51 19.92 5.12 4.76
C ALA A 51 20.14 6.34 3.85
N ASN A 52 19.07 6.81 3.21
CA ASN A 52 19.09 7.98 2.35
C ASN A 52 18.92 9.26 3.19
N PRO A 53 19.83 10.23 3.08
CA PRO A 53 19.74 11.50 3.82
C PRO A 53 18.66 12.44 3.26
N ALA A 54 18.18 12.18 2.04
CA ALA A 54 17.12 12.95 1.40
C ALA A 54 15.75 12.58 1.99
N GLU A 55 15.22 13.40 2.91
CA GLU A 55 13.90 13.17 3.53
C GLU A 55 12.74 13.09 2.51
N HIS A 56 12.90 13.73 1.35
CA HIS A 56 11.90 13.76 0.29
C HIS A 56 11.83 12.46 -0.54
N GLU A 57 12.81 11.57 -0.41
CA GLU A 57 12.80 10.25 -1.06
C GLU A 57 12.10 9.18 -0.20
N TYR A 58 11.63 9.54 0.99
CA TYR A 58 10.90 8.63 1.85
C TYR A 58 9.52 8.31 1.23
N MET A 59 9.43 7.16 0.58
CA MET A 59 8.18 6.61 0.06
C MET A 59 7.55 5.61 1.05
N GLU A 60 6.23 5.47 0.99
CA GLU A 60 5.50 4.41 1.70
C GLU A 60 5.99 3.04 1.20
N GLY A 61 6.69 2.30 2.07
CA GLY A 61 7.38 1.04 1.72
C GLY A 61 8.91 1.10 1.80
N SER A 62 9.51 2.26 2.08
CA SER A 62 10.95 2.41 2.34
C SER A 62 11.44 1.76 3.64
N ILE A 63 10.51 1.38 4.52
CA ILE A 63 10.77 0.60 5.74
C ILE A 63 10.06 -0.75 5.59
N PRO A 64 10.73 -1.88 5.83
CA PRO A 64 10.07 -3.18 5.86
C PRO A 64 9.02 -3.23 6.96
N MET A 65 7.90 -3.87 6.67
CA MET A 65 6.74 -3.97 7.56
C MET A 65 7.08 -4.52 8.95
N GLU A 66 8.04 -5.44 9.02
CA GLU A 66 8.50 -6.11 10.23
C GLU A 66 9.19 -5.12 11.18
N TRP A 67 10.09 -4.31 10.62
CA TRP A 67 10.74 -3.21 11.32
C TRP A 67 9.76 -2.10 11.67
N GLU A 68 8.83 -1.79 10.78
CA GLU A 68 7.77 -0.81 11.00
C GLU A 68 6.88 -1.20 12.20
N ALA A 69 6.51 -2.49 12.28
CA ALA A 69 5.75 -3.05 13.40
C ALA A 69 6.54 -2.98 14.71
N TRP A 70 7.86 -3.19 14.67
CA TRP A 70 8.72 -3.01 15.83
C TRP A 70 8.79 -1.53 16.24
N VAL A 71 9.05 -0.60 15.33
CA VAL A 71 9.13 0.85 15.66
C VAL A 71 7.82 1.36 16.26
N ARG A 72 6.68 0.90 15.75
CA ARG A 72 5.35 1.24 16.28
C ARG A 72 4.99 0.59 17.62
N GLY A 73 5.81 -0.33 18.12
CA GLY A 73 5.53 -1.00 19.40
C GLY A 73 4.63 -2.23 19.30
N ARG A 74 4.25 -2.68 18.10
CA ARG A 74 3.42 -3.89 17.94
C ARG A 74 4.21 -5.16 18.27
N ARG A 75 5.50 -5.20 17.89
CA ARG A 75 6.44 -6.28 18.24
C ARG A 75 7.34 -5.85 19.40
N LYS A 76 7.68 -6.76 20.32
CA LYS A 76 8.64 -6.46 21.41
C LYS A 76 10.09 -6.61 20.95
N GLU A 77 10.35 -7.70 20.24
CA GLU A 77 11.67 -8.08 19.73
C GLU A 77 11.88 -7.54 18.31
N PRO A 78 13.12 -7.15 17.95
CA PRO A 78 13.44 -6.75 16.59
C PRO A 78 13.36 -7.95 15.64
N PRO A 79 13.03 -7.73 14.36
CA PRO A 79 13.00 -8.81 13.38
C PRO A 79 14.40 -9.36 13.09
N SER A 80 14.46 -10.64 12.73
CA SER A 80 15.70 -11.29 12.26
C SER A 80 15.89 -11.05 10.76
N ILE A 81 17.14 -11.00 10.31
CA ILE A 81 17.49 -10.84 8.89
C ILE A 81 16.94 -11.99 8.04
N GLU A 82 16.97 -13.22 8.56
CA GLU A 82 16.43 -14.39 7.88
C GLU A 82 14.90 -14.31 7.71
N GLU A 83 14.19 -13.74 8.69
CA GLU A 83 12.74 -13.53 8.62
C GLU A 83 12.39 -12.55 7.51
N LEU A 84 13.17 -11.46 7.38
CA LEU A 84 12.98 -10.44 6.35
C LEU A 84 13.12 -11.05 4.95
N MET A 85 14.21 -11.79 4.71
CA MET A 85 14.46 -12.45 3.43
C MET A 85 13.37 -13.47 3.08
N LEU A 86 12.92 -14.26 4.05
CA LEU A 86 11.83 -15.21 3.84
C LEU A 86 10.54 -14.48 3.42
N ASN A 87 10.18 -13.41 4.12
CA ASN A 87 8.96 -12.66 3.86
C ASN A 87 9.00 -11.95 2.50
N GLU A 88 10.15 -11.43 2.08
CA GLU A 88 10.34 -10.90 0.73
C GLU A 88 10.06 -11.96 -0.34
N SER A 89 10.65 -13.14 -0.21
CA SER A 89 10.41 -14.25 -1.15
C SER A 89 8.93 -14.66 -1.18
N GLN A 90 8.23 -14.59 -0.05
CA GLN A 90 6.80 -14.88 0.02
C GLN A 90 5.98 -13.80 -0.69
N ARG A 91 6.32 -12.52 -0.51
CA ARG A 91 5.65 -11.41 -1.21
C ARG A 91 5.80 -11.54 -2.72
N GLU A 92 6.98 -11.89 -3.21
CA GLU A 92 7.22 -12.13 -4.64
C GLU A 92 6.37 -13.29 -5.18
N LYS A 93 6.34 -14.42 -4.46
CA LYS A 93 5.51 -15.57 -4.82
C LYS A 93 4.02 -15.21 -4.87
N ILE A 94 3.53 -14.41 -3.93
CA ILE A 94 2.12 -13.99 -3.89
C ILE A 94 1.82 -13.08 -5.09
N LYS A 95 2.71 -12.14 -5.43
CA LYS A 95 2.55 -11.28 -6.61
C LYS A 95 2.43 -12.10 -7.90
N LEU A 96 3.31 -13.08 -8.09
CA LEU A 96 3.26 -13.96 -9.27
C LEU A 96 1.96 -14.75 -9.33
N LYS A 97 1.53 -15.32 -8.19
CA LYS A 97 0.25 -16.05 -8.12
C LYS A 97 -0.96 -15.15 -8.36
N ALA A 98 -0.93 -13.90 -7.92
CA ALA A 98 -2.00 -12.94 -8.14
C ALA A 98 -2.18 -12.66 -9.64
N ILE A 99 -1.08 -12.45 -10.36
CA ILE A 99 -1.08 -12.26 -11.82
C ILE A 99 -1.64 -13.51 -12.51
N GLU A 100 -1.19 -14.71 -12.13
CA GLU A 100 -1.68 -15.97 -12.70
C GLU A 100 -3.20 -16.16 -12.48
N VAL A 101 -3.70 -15.77 -11.29
CA VAL A 101 -5.13 -15.84 -10.98
C VAL A 101 -5.92 -14.82 -11.81
N GLU A 102 -5.41 -13.60 -11.96
CA GLU A 102 -6.03 -12.56 -12.78
C GLU A 102 -6.12 -12.97 -14.26
N GLU A 103 -5.06 -13.55 -14.82
CA GLU A 103 -5.06 -14.06 -16.19
C GLU A 103 -6.08 -15.20 -16.40
N LYS A 104 -6.18 -16.12 -15.43
CA LYS A 104 -7.17 -17.20 -15.45
C LYS A 104 -8.59 -16.66 -15.36
N ASP A 105 -8.82 -15.68 -14.50
CA ASP A 105 -10.14 -15.05 -14.33
C ASP A 105 -10.57 -14.34 -15.62
N LEU A 106 -9.66 -13.56 -16.24
CA LEU A 106 -9.92 -12.92 -17.53
C LEU A 106 -10.22 -13.94 -18.64
N ALA A 107 -9.51 -15.06 -18.67
CA ALA A 107 -9.78 -16.12 -19.65
C ALA A 107 -11.12 -16.83 -19.42
N LEU A 108 -11.56 -16.98 -18.16
CA LEU A 108 -12.88 -17.50 -17.84
C LEU A 108 -13.98 -16.52 -18.22
N GLN A 109 -13.82 -15.24 -17.87
CA GLN A 109 -14.75 -14.18 -18.27
C GLN A 109 -14.90 -14.10 -19.80
N ALA A 110 -13.82 -14.28 -20.56
CA ALA A 110 -13.87 -14.29 -22.03
C ALA A 110 -14.69 -15.47 -22.57
N LYS A 111 -14.59 -16.66 -21.97
CA LYS A 111 -15.40 -17.83 -22.35
C LYS A 111 -16.86 -17.65 -21.98
N GLU A 112 -17.14 -17.16 -20.77
CA GLU A 112 -18.50 -16.87 -20.31
C GLU A 112 -19.17 -15.82 -21.19
N TYR A 113 -18.38 -14.90 -21.75
CA TYR A 113 -18.85 -13.94 -22.75
C TYR A 113 -19.20 -14.62 -24.08
N GLU A 114 -18.35 -15.51 -24.60
CA GLU A 114 -18.64 -16.30 -25.81
C GLU A 114 -19.90 -17.17 -25.65
N GLU A 115 -20.10 -17.74 -24.46
CA GLU A 115 -21.27 -18.53 -24.10
C GLU A 115 -22.53 -17.68 -23.82
N GLY A 116 -22.38 -16.35 -23.72
CA GLY A 116 -23.48 -15.41 -23.47
C GLY A 116 -24.04 -15.44 -22.05
N LEU A 117 -23.31 -16.03 -21.10
CA LEU A 117 -23.70 -16.11 -19.68
C LEU A 117 -23.46 -14.80 -18.94
N VAL A 118 -22.44 -14.05 -19.35
CA VAL A 118 -22.08 -12.75 -18.78
C VAL A 118 -22.36 -11.64 -19.78
N ALA A 119 -23.17 -10.66 -19.36
CA ALA A 119 -23.44 -9.48 -20.17
C ALA A 119 -22.18 -8.61 -20.24
N THR A 120 -21.75 -8.24 -21.45
CA THR A 120 -20.82 -7.12 -21.62
C THR A 120 -21.41 -5.86 -20.97
N PRO A 121 -20.59 -4.99 -20.35
CA PRO A 121 -21.04 -3.64 -20.04
C PRO A 121 -21.50 -3.01 -21.35
N THR A 122 -22.82 -2.87 -21.50
CA THR A 122 -23.45 -2.40 -22.72
C THR A 122 -22.95 -0.98 -22.98
N ARG A 123 -22.28 -0.77 -24.12
CA ARG A 123 -21.92 0.57 -24.59
C ARG A 123 -23.20 1.21 -25.11
N THR A 124 -23.79 2.13 -24.33
CA THR A 124 -25.08 2.74 -24.66
C THR A 124 -24.89 4.04 -25.43
N VAL A 125 -25.27 4.06 -26.71
CA VAL A 125 -25.50 5.32 -27.44
C VAL A 125 -26.91 5.39 -27.99
N ALA A 126 -27.63 6.41 -27.55
CA ALA A 126 -28.65 7.05 -28.35
C ALA A 126 -28.63 8.55 -28.08
N LYS A 127 -28.06 9.34 -28.99
CA LYS A 127 -28.31 10.78 -29.05
C LYS A 127 -28.66 11.14 -30.49
N GLY A 128 -29.96 11.20 -30.79
CA GLY A 128 -30.47 11.52 -32.12
C GLY A 128 -32.00 11.55 -32.21
N HIS A 129 -32.53 12.27 -33.21
CA HIS A 129 -33.95 12.23 -33.57
C HIS A 129 -34.29 10.89 -34.23
N ALA A 130 -35.53 10.44 -34.10
CA ALA A 130 -36.00 9.09 -34.49
C ALA A 130 -35.76 8.68 -35.97
N SER A 131 -35.30 9.60 -36.82
CA SER A 131 -35.06 9.40 -38.25
C SER A 131 -33.58 9.42 -38.68
N THR A 132 -32.62 9.69 -37.79
CA THR A 132 -31.20 9.83 -38.16
C THR A 132 -30.44 8.51 -38.04
N ALA A 133 -29.74 8.11 -39.11
CA ALA A 133 -28.81 6.98 -39.07
C ALA A 133 -27.63 7.32 -38.13
N ILE A 134 -27.36 6.45 -37.15
CA ILE A 134 -26.32 6.66 -36.14
C ILE A 134 -24.97 6.34 -36.79
N PHE A 135 -24.21 7.39 -37.14
CA PHE A 135 -22.82 7.28 -37.55
C PHE A 135 -21.95 7.99 -36.51
N GLY A 136 -21.40 7.24 -35.56
CA GLY A 136 -20.56 7.75 -34.48
C GLY A 136 -20.00 6.64 -33.60
N LYS A 137 -18.89 6.90 -32.90
CA LYS A 137 -18.35 5.98 -31.89
C LYS A 137 -19.30 5.94 -30.68
N GLU A 138 -19.48 4.76 -30.10
CA GLU A 138 -20.37 4.58 -28.96
C GLU A 138 -19.75 5.11 -27.65
N GLU A 139 -20.26 6.22 -27.11
CA GLU A 139 -19.85 6.82 -25.82
C GLU A 139 -20.79 6.40 -24.68
N LEU A 140 -20.24 6.15 -23.48
CA LEU A 140 -21.03 5.78 -22.30
C LEU A 140 -21.76 7.00 -21.70
N SER A 141 -23.09 6.93 -21.57
CA SER A 141 -23.91 7.98 -20.93
C SER A 141 -24.50 7.51 -19.59
N GLN A 142 -24.51 8.39 -18.58
CA GLN A 142 -25.21 8.17 -17.31
C GLN A 142 -26.73 8.28 -17.44
N GLU A 143 -27.23 9.04 -18.40
CA GLU A 143 -28.65 9.31 -18.53
C GLU A 143 -29.35 8.20 -19.32
N PRO A 144 -30.47 7.64 -18.81
CA PRO A 144 -31.26 6.68 -19.57
C PRO A 144 -31.86 7.36 -20.79
N THR A 145 -31.81 6.69 -21.94
CA THR A 145 -32.39 7.23 -23.18
C THR A 145 -33.47 6.30 -23.72
N SER A 146 -34.60 6.88 -24.12
CA SER A 146 -35.69 6.15 -24.77
C SER A 146 -35.88 6.68 -26.20
N THR A 147 -35.73 5.81 -27.20
CA THR A 147 -36.00 6.15 -28.62
C THR A 147 -37.12 5.26 -29.14
N ALA A 148 -38.29 5.85 -29.41
CA ALA A 148 -39.50 5.17 -29.90
C ALA A 148 -39.82 3.87 -29.12
N ASN A 149 -39.45 2.71 -29.67
CA ASN A 149 -39.72 1.39 -29.10
C ASN A 149 -38.52 0.75 -28.37
N LYS A 150 -37.37 1.44 -28.25
CA LYS A 150 -36.16 0.91 -27.60
C LYS A 150 -35.75 1.81 -26.44
N PHE A 151 -35.80 1.24 -25.23
CA PHE A 151 -35.28 1.85 -24.01
C PHE A 151 -33.83 1.38 -23.79
N GLN A 152 -32.91 2.31 -23.56
CA GLN A 152 -31.54 2.05 -23.16
C GLN A 152 -31.31 2.60 -21.74
N PRO A 153 -31.01 1.73 -20.75
CA PRO A 153 -30.71 2.18 -19.40
C PRO A 153 -29.40 2.99 -19.38
N GLY A 154 -29.34 4.01 -18.54
CA GLY A 154 -28.10 4.77 -18.31
C GLY A 154 -27.05 3.91 -17.60
N SER A 155 -25.78 4.12 -17.92
CA SER A 155 -24.67 3.40 -17.29
C SER A 155 -24.11 4.18 -16.12
N TRP A 156 -23.97 3.52 -14.96
CA TRP A 156 -23.40 4.16 -13.77
C TRP A 156 -21.92 4.49 -14.01
N MET A 157 -21.56 5.78 -14.02
CA MET A 157 -20.15 6.19 -14.05
C MET A 157 -19.71 6.59 -12.64
N PRO A 158 -18.64 6.00 -12.09
CA PRO A 158 -18.10 6.41 -10.81
C PRO A 158 -17.66 7.88 -10.90
N THR A 159 -18.18 8.72 -10.00
CA THR A 159 -17.74 10.11 -9.90
C THR A 159 -16.28 10.13 -9.46
N SER A 160 -15.38 10.62 -10.31
CA SER A 160 -14.02 10.96 -9.88
C SER A 160 -14.13 12.20 -8.98
N LYS A 161 -14.38 12.02 -7.69
CA LYS A 161 -14.25 13.12 -6.73
C LYS A 161 -12.77 13.54 -6.72
N LYS A 162 -12.52 14.77 -7.16
CA LYS A 162 -11.25 15.48 -6.99
C LYS A 162 -10.97 15.73 -5.52
#